data_AF-A0A7R9GIY1-F1
#
_entry.id   AF-A0A7R9GIY1-F1
#
_cell.length_a   1.000
_cell.length_b   1.000
_cell.length_c   1.000
_cell.angle_alpha   90.00
_cell.angle_beta   90.00
_cell.angle_gamma   90.00
#
_symmetry.space_group_name_H-M   'P 1'
#
loop_
_entity.id
_entity.type
_entity.pdbx_description
1 polymer ?
#
loop_
_entity_poly.entity_id
_entity_poly.type
_entity_poly.pdbx_seq_one_letter_code
_entity_poly.pdbx_strand_id
1 'polypeptide(L)'
;MQPLPVSLAVVTRVRAQQQDGGDVTPEPGAENATASTTPKLTGDPQKDYLFDPNLPRELNGYDLSDYPFYGRVPKNMSFKCDGRHDGFYASKVHKCQARVAPYSFMREEEDPNNEVPTNMIVLYRGYLYSVQVADLDAGEIMTPHDMEAAMNWIIADARGRLPTIGPSVAALTCDERDAWAENRERLKALSPANAAILHEIESSLFGWSLQEDKPETESDVLKKLICDGIRDRWADKSFTCMLFKNGCTGNSSDHTPIDAMVNSTIALYVTLSFRALGGEWPAERVSRTIWPDPRRLDFVIDEKLETDIARILRGSQALSSTINCKLSHFREFGKGVLKVYGTHPDAFVQAAIQLTYHRMHGKPGSAYETATTRQFYHGRTETCRTCTLETVDFAKAMDDVDTEVCIC
;
A
#
# COMPACT_ATOMS: atom_id res chain seq x y z
N MET A 1 1.62 7.76 24.64
CA MET A 1 1.04 7.57 23.29
C MET A 1 1.77 6.40 22.67
N GLN A 2 1.06 5.32 22.40
CA GLN A 2 1.62 4.11 21.78
C GLN A 2 1.72 4.33 20.26
N PRO A 3 2.81 3.92 19.59
CA PRO A 3 2.89 3.98 18.13
C PRO A 3 1.94 2.93 17.53
N LEU A 4 1.11 3.35 16.58
CA LEU A 4 0.24 2.49 15.79
C LEU A 4 1.07 1.67 14.80
N PRO A 5 0.67 0.44 14.44
CA PRO A 5 1.12 -0.18 13.19
C PRO A 5 0.67 0.70 12.02
N VAL A 6 1.62 1.14 11.19
CA VAL A 6 1.37 2.02 10.04
C VAL A 6 0.77 1.18 8.92
N SER A 7 -0.57 1.15 8.84
CA SER A 7 -1.29 0.58 7.69
C SER A 7 -1.63 1.69 6.70
N LEU A 8 -1.24 1.51 5.44
CA LEU A 8 -1.71 2.37 4.36
C LEU A 8 -3.08 1.88 3.87
N ALA A 9 -4.03 2.80 3.69
CA ALA A 9 -5.32 2.53 3.08
C ALA A 9 -5.51 3.36 1.82
N VAL A 10 -5.78 2.71 0.69
CA VAL A 10 -6.20 3.38 -0.55
C VAL A 10 -7.64 2.95 -0.87
N VAL A 11 -8.52 3.94 -1.05
CA VAL A 11 -9.93 3.74 -1.41
C VAL A 11 -10.07 3.90 -2.92
N THR A 12 -10.58 2.88 -3.61
CA THR A 12 -10.95 2.96 -5.02
C THR A 12 -12.42 2.63 -5.20
N ARG A 13 -13.17 3.54 -5.84
CA ARG A 13 -14.57 3.30 -6.20
C ARG A 13 -14.69 3.29 -7.72
N VAL A 14 -15.05 2.13 -8.29
CA VAL A 14 -15.47 2.03 -9.68
C VAL A 14 -16.97 2.34 -9.72
N ARG A 15 -17.35 3.47 -10.31
CA ARG A 15 -18.75 3.72 -10.73
C ARG A 15 -18.80 3.47 -12.24
N ALA A 16 -19.77 2.69 -12.70
CA ALA A 16 -20.14 2.67 -14.12
C ALA A 16 -20.67 4.07 -14.47
N GLN A 17 -19.98 4.78 -15.38
CA GLN A 17 -20.49 6.02 -15.96
C GLN A 17 -20.93 5.73 -17.40
N GLN A 18 -22.11 6.22 -17.73
CA GLN A 18 -22.64 6.30 -19.10
C GLN A 18 -21.69 7.12 -19.97
N GLN A 19 -21.43 6.62 -21.18
CA GLN A 19 -20.58 7.26 -22.19
C GLN A 19 -21.22 8.56 -22.68
N ASP A 20 -20.49 9.67 -22.57
CA ASP A 20 -20.63 10.81 -23.48
C ASP A 20 -19.35 10.90 -24.30
N GLY A 21 -19.51 10.77 -25.62
CA GLY A 21 -18.43 10.68 -26.60
C GLY A 21 -17.88 12.05 -27.01
N GLY A 22 -16.56 12.16 -27.02
CA GLY A 22 -15.83 13.26 -27.64
C GLY A 22 -14.49 12.73 -28.17
N ASP A 23 -14.43 12.57 -29.48
CA ASP A 23 -13.32 12.01 -30.25
C ASP A 23 -12.24 13.07 -30.49
N VAL A 24 -10.96 12.76 -30.29
CA VAL A 24 -9.83 13.60 -30.68
C VAL A 24 -8.71 12.71 -31.24
N THR A 25 -8.48 12.85 -32.54
CA THR A 25 -7.41 12.23 -33.31
C THR A 25 -6.05 12.91 -33.10
N PRO A 26 -4.91 12.19 -33.13
CA PRO A 26 -3.57 12.79 -33.17
C PRO A 26 -2.96 12.80 -34.59
N GLU A 27 -2.26 13.87 -34.94
CA GLU A 27 -1.43 13.98 -36.16
C GLU A 27 0.05 13.58 -35.92
N PRO A 28 0.82 13.17 -36.96
CA PRO A 28 2.12 12.52 -36.81
C PRO A 28 3.36 13.38 -37.11
N GLY A 29 4.44 13.13 -36.35
CA GLY A 29 5.81 12.96 -36.85
C GLY A 29 6.72 14.18 -37.08
N ALA A 30 7.91 14.14 -36.48
CA ALA A 30 9.14 14.71 -37.07
C ALA A 30 10.39 13.99 -36.55
N GLU A 31 11.37 13.84 -37.45
CA GLU A 31 12.45 12.85 -37.50
C GLU A 31 13.70 13.14 -36.66
N ASN A 32 14.50 12.07 -36.52
CA ASN A 32 15.82 11.97 -35.88
C ASN A 32 16.87 12.94 -36.43
N ALA A 33 17.67 13.51 -35.53
CA ALA A 33 19.01 14.03 -35.82
C ALA A 33 20.06 13.25 -35.03
N THR A 34 20.94 12.55 -35.75
CA THR A 34 22.12 11.87 -35.21
C THR A 34 23.24 12.87 -34.91
N ALA A 35 23.72 12.90 -33.66
CA ALA A 35 24.99 13.54 -33.31
C ALA A 35 25.82 12.58 -32.45
N SER A 36 27.00 12.19 -32.93
CA SER A 36 28.00 11.48 -32.13
C SER A 36 28.75 12.48 -31.25
N THR A 37 28.85 12.23 -29.95
CA THR A 37 29.96 12.72 -29.12
C THR A 37 30.10 11.83 -27.87
N THR A 38 31.35 11.51 -27.54
CA THR A 38 31.93 10.90 -26.34
C THR A 38 31.06 10.92 -25.07
N PRO A 39 31.06 9.87 -24.21
CA PRO A 39 30.22 9.86 -23.02
C PRO A 39 30.57 11.05 -22.10
N LYS A 40 29.59 11.90 -21.80
CA LYS A 40 29.72 13.03 -20.86
C LYS A 40 29.92 12.60 -19.41
N LEU A 41 29.73 11.32 -19.11
CA LEU A 41 29.74 10.78 -17.75
C LEU A 41 31.12 10.24 -17.39
N THR A 42 31.66 10.76 -16.30
CA THR A 42 32.98 10.46 -15.75
C THR A 42 32.98 9.23 -14.83
N GLY A 43 31.79 8.73 -14.45
CA GLY A 43 31.61 7.65 -13.48
C GLY A 43 31.66 8.11 -12.02
N ASP A 44 31.81 9.42 -11.79
CA ASP A 44 31.79 10.07 -10.48
C ASP A 44 30.44 10.79 -10.31
N PRO A 45 29.51 10.27 -9.49
CA PRO A 45 28.19 10.88 -9.28
C PRO A 45 28.25 12.34 -8.79
N GLN A 46 29.34 12.73 -8.12
CA GLN A 46 29.54 14.10 -7.64
C GLN A 46 29.87 15.08 -8.77
N LYS A 47 30.25 14.61 -9.95
CA LYS A 47 30.52 15.43 -11.14
C LYS A 47 29.49 15.24 -12.23
N ASP A 48 28.94 14.02 -12.31
CA ASP A 48 28.05 13.61 -13.39
C ASP A 48 26.62 14.16 -13.24
N TYR A 49 26.22 14.56 -12.03
CA TYR A 49 24.88 15.11 -11.77
C TYR A 49 24.56 16.37 -12.60
N LEU A 50 25.58 17.18 -12.93
CA LEU A 50 25.44 18.38 -13.75
C LEU A 50 25.08 18.09 -15.22
N PHE A 51 25.31 16.86 -15.66
CA PHE A 51 25.00 16.41 -17.01
C PHE A 51 23.75 15.51 -17.06
N ASP A 52 23.08 15.30 -15.93
CA ASP A 52 21.82 14.56 -15.87
C ASP A 52 20.74 15.35 -16.65
N PRO A 53 20.20 14.81 -17.76
CA PRO A 53 19.15 15.47 -18.52
C PRO A 53 17.86 15.68 -17.70
N ASN A 54 17.76 15.07 -16.51
CA ASN A 54 16.65 15.19 -15.57
C ASN A 54 17.02 15.93 -14.27
N LEU A 55 18.14 16.66 -14.22
CA LEU A 55 18.52 17.45 -13.04
C LEU A 55 17.34 18.36 -12.63
N PRO A 56 16.78 18.19 -11.42
CA PRO A 56 15.68 19.01 -10.94
C PRO A 56 16.01 20.50 -11.05
N ARG A 57 15.07 21.31 -11.53
CA ARG A 57 15.31 22.74 -11.80
C ARG A 57 15.71 23.48 -10.52
N GLU A 58 15.27 22.99 -9.38
CA GLU A 58 15.54 23.45 -8.02
C GLU A 58 17.02 23.30 -7.62
N LEU A 59 17.76 22.40 -8.27
CA LEU A 59 19.18 22.16 -8.04
C LEU A 59 20.09 22.96 -8.97
N ASN A 60 19.52 23.74 -9.91
CA ASN A 60 20.31 24.60 -10.78
C ASN A 60 21.00 25.70 -9.96
N GLY A 61 22.35 25.71 -10.00
CA GLY A 61 23.18 26.70 -9.31
C GLY A 61 23.65 26.26 -7.91
N TYR A 62 23.27 25.07 -7.45
CA TYR A 62 23.82 24.48 -6.22
C TYR A 62 25.03 23.60 -6.54
N ASP A 63 26.12 23.83 -5.82
CA ASP A 63 27.31 22.98 -5.85
C ASP A 63 27.10 21.80 -4.90
N LEU A 64 26.90 20.61 -5.48
CA LEU A 64 26.67 19.37 -4.75
C LEU A 64 27.93 18.50 -4.74
N SER A 65 29.10 19.07 -5.07
CA SER A 65 30.38 18.33 -5.10
C SER A 65 30.74 17.73 -3.73
N ASP A 66 30.35 18.41 -2.64
CA ASP A 66 30.56 17.93 -1.27
C ASP A 66 29.34 17.17 -0.70
N TYR A 67 28.26 17.06 -1.46
CA TYR A 67 27.08 16.29 -1.05
C TYR A 67 27.40 14.80 -1.14
N PRO A 68 27.11 14.00 -0.08
CA PRO A 68 27.54 12.61 -0.01
C PRO A 68 26.64 11.70 -0.86
N PHE A 69 26.71 11.86 -2.18
CA PHE A 69 26.14 10.92 -3.13
C PHE A 69 26.89 9.59 -3.02
N TYR A 70 26.37 8.68 -2.21
CA TYR A 70 26.90 7.33 -2.14
C TYR A 70 26.50 6.59 -3.42
N GLY A 71 27.39 6.60 -4.42
CA GLY A 71 27.20 5.81 -5.64
C GLY A 71 27.13 4.30 -5.37
N ARG A 72 27.68 3.85 -4.22
CA ARG A 72 27.55 2.51 -3.62
C ARG A 72 27.73 2.62 -2.10
N VAL A 73 27.17 1.67 -1.35
CA VAL A 73 27.40 1.53 0.10
C VAL A 73 28.91 1.44 0.39
N PRO A 74 29.47 2.23 1.33
CA PRO A 74 30.89 2.17 1.66
C PRO A 74 31.31 0.75 2.10
N LYS A 75 32.45 0.26 1.62
CA LYS A 75 32.98 -1.08 1.96
C LYS A 75 33.15 -1.33 3.47
N ASN A 76 33.22 -0.25 4.26
CA ASN A 76 33.52 -0.29 5.69
C ASN A 76 32.26 -0.08 6.54
N MET A 77 31.08 0.06 5.93
CA MET A 77 29.82 0.12 6.65
C MET A 77 29.37 -1.32 6.91
N SER A 78 29.84 -1.90 8.01
CA SER A 78 29.42 -3.25 8.42
C SER A 78 28.06 -3.17 9.10
N PHE A 79 27.00 -3.55 8.40
CA PHE A 79 25.78 -4.01 9.07
C PHE A 79 26.03 -5.45 9.50
N LYS A 80 26.15 -5.69 10.80
CA LYS A 80 26.12 -7.06 11.34
C LYS A 80 24.68 -7.57 11.21
N CYS A 81 24.35 -8.13 10.06
CA CYS A 81 23.08 -8.81 9.87
C CYS A 81 23.17 -10.31 10.20
N ASP A 82 24.27 -10.79 10.78
CA ASP A 82 24.47 -12.19 11.25
C ASP A 82 24.01 -13.25 10.23
N GLY A 83 24.33 -13.05 8.95
CA GLY A 83 23.95 -13.95 7.85
C GLY A 83 22.52 -13.80 7.34
N ARG A 84 21.79 -12.75 7.75
CA ARG A 84 20.44 -12.43 7.27
C ARG A 84 20.52 -11.35 6.18
N HIS A 85 20.12 -11.67 4.96
CA HIS A 85 20.01 -10.69 3.88
C HIS A 85 18.85 -9.72 4.15
N ASP A 86 18.93 -8.50 3.63
CA ASP A 86 17.99 -7.40 3.83
C ASP A 86 16.53 -7.86 3.87
N GLY A 87 15.90 -7.79 5.05
CA GLY A 87 14.53 -8.25 5.23
C GLY A 87 14.06 -8.06 6.64
N PHE A 88 13.02 -7.26 6.80
CA PHE A 88 12.37 -7.02 8.07
C PHE A 88 11.80 -8.35 8.60
N TYR A 89 12.20 -8.71 9.82
CA TYR A 89 11.67 -9.83 10.60
C TYR A 89 10.89 -9.24 11.79
N ALA A 90 9.87 -9.96 12.30
CA ALA A 90 9.39 -9.79 13.67
C ALA A 90 10.50 -10.14 14.65
N SER A 91 11.40 -9.18 14.88
CA SER A 91 12.54 -9.29 15.79
C SER A 91 12.27 -8.44 17.01
N LYS A 92 12.20 -9.07 18.20
CA LYS A 92 12.17 -8.36 19.49
C LYS A 92 13.34 -7.38 19.66
N VAL A 93 14.47 -7.64 19.01
CA VAL A 93 15.67 -6.81 19.09
C VAL A 93 15.56 -5.56 18.19
N HIS A 94 14.83 -5.64 17.08
CA HIS A 94 14.74 -4.55 16.09
C HIS A 94 13.35 -3.94 15.92
N LYS A 95 12.32 -4.48 16.59
CA LYS A 95 10.91 -4.03 16.53
C LYS A 95 10.35 -3.92 15.10
N CYS A 96 10.70 -4.84 14.21
CA CYS A 96 10.27 -4.81 12.80
C CYS A 96 9.17 -5.83 12.49
N GLN A 97 8.58 -5.76 11.30
CA GLN A 97 7.55 -6.67 10.81
C GLN A 97 8.14 -7.72 9.90
N ALA A 98 7.65 -8.96 9.93
CA ALA A 98 8.11 -9.99 9.03
C ALA A 98 7.76 -9.61 7.59
N ARG A 99 8.72 -9.77 6.65
CA ARG A 99 8.49 -9.70 5.20
C ARG A 99 7.30 -10.60 4.87
N VAL A 100 6.19 -9.98 4.52
CA VAL A 100 5.18 -10.62 3.68
C VAL A 100 4.96 -9.71 2.48
N ALA A 101 6.05 -9.43 1.76
CA ALA A 101 6.00 -8.79 0.46
C ALA A 101 5.11 -9.61 -0.50
N PRO A 102 4.62 -9.02 -1.60
CA PRO A 102 4.17 -9.79 -2.73
C PRO A 102 5.47 -10.34 -3.32
N TYR A 103 5.83 -11.56 -2.90
CA TYR A 103 7.16 -12.14 -3.10
C TYR A 103 7.54 -12.26 -4.60
N SER A 104 6.61 -11.99 -5.51
CA SER A 104 6.76 -12.06 -6.96
C SER A 104 7.14 -10.76 -7.67
N PHE A 105 6.98 -9.56 -7.07
CA PHE A 105 7.25 -8.30 -7.81
C PHE A 105 8.64 -7.67 -7.58
N MET A 106 9.39 -8.09 -6.55
CA MET A 106 10.58 -7.35 -6.07
C MET A 106 11.74 -8.28 -5.67
N ARG A 107 11.98 -9.37 -6.41
CA ARG A 107 13.23 -10.14 -6.28
C ARG A 107 14.24 -9.58 -7.30
N GLU A 108 15.22 -8.84 -6.81
CA GLU A 108 16.54 -8.86 -7.44
C GLU A 108 17.18 -10.21 -7.07
N GLU A 109 17.72 -10.87 -8.09
CA GLU A 109 18.44 -12.15 -8.08
C GLU A 109 17.60 -13.45 -8.20
N GLU A 110 17.83 -14.05 -9.37
CA GLU A 110 17.54 -15.40 -9.83
C GLU A 110 17.99 -16.45 -8.80
N ASP A 111 17.06 -16.97 -8.00
CA ASP A 111 17.22 -18.30 -7.41
C ASP A 111 16.44 -19.28 -8.29
N PRO A 112 17.12 -20.03 -9.18
CA PRO A 112 16.48 -20.97 -10.09
C PRO A 112 15.78 -22.14 -9.39
N ASN A 113 15.91 -22.28 -8.06
CA ASN A 113 15.27 -23.34 -7.30
C ASN A 113 14.01 -22.90 -6.54
N ASN A 114 13.62 -21.61 -6.61
CA ASN A 114 12.48 -21.12 -5.85
C ASN A 114 11.22 -21.06 -6.74
N GLU A 115 10.30 -21.98 -6.50
CA GLU A 115 9.00 -22.01 -7.18
C GLU A 115 8.22 -20.71 -6.88
N VAL A 116 7.67 -20.09 -7.94
CA VAL A 116 6.84 -18.90 -7.78
C VAL A 116 5.49 -19.34 -7.19
N PRO A 117 5.05 -18.77 -6.05
CA PRO A 117 3.78 -19.12 -5.45
C PRO A 117 2.63 -18.74 -6.38
N THR A 118 1.67 -19.65 -6.55
CA THR A 118 0.53 -19.48 -7.47
C THR A 118 -0.80 -19.34 -6.73
N ASN A 119 -0.76 -19.26 -5.40
CA ASN A 119 -1.94 -19.16 -4.55
C ASN A 119 -2.11 -17.75 -3.96
N MET A 120 -3.35 -17.40 -3.64
CA MET A 120 -3.74 -16.26 -2.81
C MET A 120 -4.41 -16.73 -1.52
N ILE A 121 -4.44 -15.86 -0.51
CA ILE A 121 -5.14 -16.13 0.75
C ILE A 121 -6.46 -15.37 0.77
N VAL A 122 -7.55 -16.05 1.14
CA VAL A 122 -8.86 -15.43 1.35
C VAL A 122 -9.22 -15.54 2.83
N LEU A 123 -9.64 -14.42 3.41
CA LEU A 123 -10.15 -14.33 4.77
C LEU A 123 -11.66 -14.04 4.74
N TYR A 124 -12.45 -14.84 5.45
CA TYR A 124 -13.89 -14.63 5.60
C TYR A 124 -14.40 -15.18 6.94
N ARG A 125 -15.08 -14.34 7.72
CA ARG A 125 -15.69 -14.65 9.03
C ARG A 125 -14.71 -15.30 10.02
N GLY A 126 -13.45 -14.90 10.01
CA GLY A 126 -12.39 -15.41 10.89
C GLY A 126 -11.80 -16.75 10.46
N TYR A 127 -12.15 -17.26 9.28
CA TYR A 127 -11.53 -18.40 8.62
C TYR A 127 -10.55 -17.94 7.54
N LEU A 128 -9.53 -18.77 7.28
CA LEU A 128 -8.54 -18.56 6.24
C LEU A 128 -8.60 -19.68 5.22
N TYR A 129 -8.43 -19.33 3.94
CA TYR A 129 -8.46 -20.25 2.82
C TYR A 129 -7.30 -19.93 1.88
N SER A 130 -6.71 -20.96 1.28
CA SER A 130 -5.77 -20.86 0.18
C SER A 130 -6.49 -21.18 -1.12
N VAL A 131 -6.32 -20.33 -2.12
CA VAL A 131 -6.94 -20.46 -3.44
C VAL A 131 -5.83 -20.44 -4.48
N GLN A 132 -5.72 -21.51 -5.27
CA GLN A 132 -4.83 -21.52 -6.43
C GLN A 132 -5.41 -20.60 -7.51
N VAL A 133 -4.62 -19.65 -8.01
CA VAL A 133 -5.05 -18.63 -8.98
C VAL A 133 -4.26 -18.63 -10.28
N ALA A 134 -3.15 -19.35 -10.31
CA ALA A 134 -2.34 -19.54 -11.50
C ALA A 134 -1.92 -21.01 -11.63
N ASP A 135 -1.80 -21.45 -12.89
CA ASP A 135 -1.22 -22.71 -13.29
C ASP A 135 -0.10 -22.36 -14.28
N LEU A 136 1.14 -22.38 -13.78
CA LEU A 136 2.31 -21.97 -14.57
C LEU A 136 2.67 -23.01 -15.64
N ASP A 137 2.34 -24.28 -15.41
CA ASP A 137 2.59 -25.35 -16.37
C ASP A 137 1.62 -25.25 -17.56
N ALA A 138 0.34 -24.97 -17.29
CA ALA A 138 -0.66 -24.71 -18.32
C ALA A 138 -0.57 -23.29 -18.91
N GLY A 139 0.13 -22.36 -18.23
CA GLY A 139 0.17 -20.95 -18.60
C GLY A 139 -1.17 -20.23 -18.42
N GLU A 140 -2.02 -20.70 -17.49
CA GLU A 140 -3.36 -20.16 -17.25
C GLU A 140 -3.46 -19.43 -15.91
N ILE A 141 -4.38 -18.46 -15.86
CA ILE A 141 -4.82 -17.79 -14.64
C ILE A 141 -6.33 -17.95 -14.51
N MET A 142 -6.84 -17.98 -13.28
CA MET A 142 -8.29 -18.08 -13.05
C MET A 142 -9.05 -16.99 -13.80
N THR A 143 -10.14 -17.38 -14.45
CA THR A 143 -11.09 -16.41 -15.01
C THR A 143 -11.95 -15.81 -13.89
N PRO A 144 -12.66 -14.68 -14.12
CA PRO A 144 -13.62 -14.17 -13.16
C PRO A 144 -14.71 -15.16 -12.77
N HIS A 145 -15.13 -16.06 -13.67
CA HIS A 145 -16.10 -17.12 -13.37
C HIS A 145 -15.52 -18.15 -12.39
N ASP A 146 -14.28 -18.59 -12.61
CA ASP A 146 -13.60 -19.53 -11.70
C ASP A 146 -13.37 -18.89 -10.32
N MET A 147 -13.00 -17.61 -10.31
CA MET A 147 -12.86 -16.82 -9.09
C MET A 147 -14.19 -16.68 -8.34
N GLU A 148 -15.29 -16.40 -9.06
CA GLU A 148 -16.63 -16.34 -8.47
C GLU A 148 -17.05 -17.68 -7.87
N ALA A 149 -16.81 -18.80 -8.57
CA ALA A 149 -17.07 -20.13 -8.05
C ALA A 149 -16.28 -20.41 -6.76
N ALA A 150 -14.99 -20.08 -6.72
CA ALA A 150 -14.15 -20.22 -5.54
C ALA A 150 -14.63 -19.35 -4.36
N MET A 151 -14.99 -18.08 -4.61
CA MET A 151 -15.51 -17.21 -3.55
C MET A 151 -16.87 -17.69 -3.03
N ASN A 152 -17.76 -18.16 -3.90
CA ASN A 152 -19.05 -18.72 -3.50
C ASN A 152 -18.88 -20.00 -2.67
N TRP A 153 -17.92 -20.86 -3.03
CA TRP A 153 -17.54 -22.03 -2.24
C TRP A 153 -17.08 -21.62 -0.83
N ILE A 154 -16.18 -20.63 -0.72
CA ILE A 154 -15.67 -20.13 0.57
C ILE A 154 -16.81 -19.57 1.43
N ILE A 155 -17.70 -18.79 0.82
CA ILE A 155 -18.85 -18.20 1.52
C ILE A 155 -19.78 -19.30 2.04
N ALA A 156 -20.05 -20.32 1.23
CA ALA A 156 -20.89 -21.46 1.61
C ALA A 156 -20.25 -22.27 2.75
N ASP A 157 -18.95 -22.59 2.64
CA ASP A 157 -18.20 -23.32 3.67
C ASP A 157 -18.23 -22.57 5.02
N ALA A 158 -17.82 -21.30 5.05
CA ALA A 158 -17.78 -20.51 6.27
C ALA A 158 -19.16 -20.35 6.93
N ARG A 159 -20.24 -20.25 6.14
CA ARG A 159 -21.62 -20.12 6.65
C ARG A 159 -22.22 -21.44 7.10
N GLY A 160 -21.82 -22.56 6.51
CA GLY A 160 -22.27 -23.91 6.89
C GLY A 160 -21.59 -24.46 8.14
N ARG A 161 -20.55 -23.80 8.65
CA ARG A 161 -19.77 -24.27 9.80
C ARG A 161 -20.37 -23.95 11.16
N LEU A 162 -19.98 -24.77 12.13
CA LEU A 162 -20.10 -24.48 13.56
C LEU A 162 -18.69 -24.49 14.18
N PRO A 163 -18.23 -23.37 14.78
CA PRO A 163 -18.92 -22.09 14.84
C PRO A 163 -19.02 -21.41 13.45
N THR A 164 -20.06 -20.57 13.26
CA THR A 164 -20.22 -19.80 12.01
C THR A 164 -19.22 -18.65 11.88
N ILE A 165 -18.49 -18.38 12.95
CA ILE A 165 -17.39 -17.42 13.05
C ILE A 165 -16.16 -18.20 13.51
N GLY A 166 -15.11 -18.17 12.70
CA GLY A 166 -13.87 -18.89 12.93
C GLY A 166 -12.99 -18.30 14.04
N PRO A 167 -11.87 -18.97 14.34
CA PRO A 167 -10.98 -18.63 15.43
C PRO A 167 -10.33 -17.26 15.28
N SER A 168 -10.32 -16.66 14.07
CA SER A 168 -9.83 -15.30 13.84
C SER A 168 -8.34 -15.13 14.16
N VAL A 169 -7.54 -16.16 13.87
CA VAL A 169 -6.07 -16.20 14.10
C VAL A 169 -5.35 -15.01 13.45
N ALA A 170 -5.87 -14.53 12.31
CA ALA A 170 -5.32 -13.37 11.62
C ALA A 170 -5.26 -12.12 12.51
N ALA A 171 -6.16 -11.97 13.49
CA ALA A 171 -6.16 -10.86 14.44
C ALA A 171 -4.88 -10.77 15.27
N LEU A 172 -4.16 -11.88 15.48
CA LEU A 172 -2.87 -11.89 16.18
C LEU A 172 -1.82 -10.97 15.51
N THR A 173 -1.92 -10.78 14.19
CA THR A 173 -1.02 -9.89 13.42
C THR A 173 -1.25 -8.40 13.73
N CYS A 174 -2.39 -8.06 14.34
CA CYS A 174 -2.77 -6.70 14.71
C CYS A 174 -2.42 -6.33 16.16
N ASP A 175 -1.74 -7.23 16.89
CA ASP A 175 -1.29 -6.97 18.25
C ASP A 175 0.00 -6.12 18.29
N GLU A 176 0.45 -5.79 19.50
CA GLU A 176 1.79 -5.22 19.72
C GLU A 176 2.87 -6.17 19.16
N ARG A 177 3.95 -5.62 18.58
CA ARG A 177 4.91 -6.40 17.79
C ARG A 177 5.64 -7.47 18.60
N ASP A 178 5.97 -7.21 19.85
CA ASP A 178 6.62 -8.19 20.73
C ASP A 178 5.64 -9.31 21.11
N ALA A 179 4.38 -8.97 21.40
CA ALA A 179 3.33 -9.94 21.69
C ALA A 179 3.00 -10.81 20.48
N TRP A 180 2.90 -10.22 19.28
CA TRP A 180 2.72 -10.97 18.05
C TRP A 180 3.92 -11.90 17.79
N ALA A 181 5.15 -11.44 17.98
CA ALA A 181 6.33 -12.29 17.80
C ALA A 181 6.30 -13.53 18.71
N GLU A 182 5.91 -13.36 19.98
CA GLU A 182 5.73 -14.48 20.91
C GLU A 182 4.61 -15.44 20.46
N ASN A 183 3.45 -14.89 20.08
CA ASN A 183 2.31 -15.68 19.63
C ASN A 183 2.60 -16.43 18.33
N ARG A 184 3.38 -15.86 17.41
CA ARG A 184 3.82 -16.53 16.18
C ARG A 184 4.72 -17.73 16.48
N GLU A 185 5.69 -17.60 17.39
CA GLU A 185 6.53 -18.73 17.78
C GLU A 185 5.72 -19.79 18.54
N ARG A 186 4.75 -19.38 19.36
CA ARG A 186 3.81 -20.32 19.99
C ARG A 186 2.98 -21.08 18.96
N LEU A 187 2.43 -20.42 17.95
CA LEU A 187 1.69 -21.08 16.86
C LEU A 187 2.54 -22.19 16.22
N LYS A 188 3.81 -21.91 15.89
CA LYS A 188 4.72 -22.91 15.34
C LYS A 188 5.00 -24.06 16.30
N ALA A 189 5.19 -23.77 17.58
CA ALA A 189 5.48 -24.77 18.60
C ALA A 189 4.29 -25.72 18.86
N LEU A 190 3.05 -25.25 18.66
CA LEU A 190 1.84 -26.06 18.86
C LEU A 190 1.64 -27.14 17.78
N SER A 191 2.06 -26.89 16.53
CA SER A 191 1.87 -27.86 15.46
C SER A 191 2.80 -27.57 14.26
N PRO A 192 3.47 -28.59 13.69
CA PRO A 192 4.15 -28.46 12.40
C PRO A 192 3.22 -27.97 11.27
N ALA A 193 1.92 -28.31 11.34
CA ALA A 193 0.93 -27.84 10.37
C ALA A 193 0.76 -26.32 10.43
N ASN A 194 0.81 -25.70 11.62
CA ASN A 194 0.74 -24.25 11.76
C ASN A 194 1.95 -23.57 11.11
N ALA A 195 3.15 -24.16 11.25
CA ALA A 195 4.34 -23.63 10.60
C ALA A 195 4.21 -23.66 9.07
N ALA A 196 3.66 -24.76 8.52
CA ALA A 196 3.37 -24.87 7.08
C ALA A 196 2.31 -23.85 6.62
N ILE A 197 1.23 -23.67 7.39
CA ILE A 197 0.19 -22.67 7.09
C ILE A 197 0.76 -21.25 7.15
N LEU A 198 1.57 -20.92 8.15
CA LEU A 198 2.23 -19.61 8.23
C LEU A 198 3.10 -19.37 7.00
N HIS A 199 3.91 -20.35 6.60
CA HIS A 199 4.73 -20.27 5.40
C HIS A 199 3.88 -20.08 4.14
N GLU A 200 2.75 -20.77 4.01
CA GLU A 200 1.84 -20.64 2.88
C GLU A 200 1.19 -19.24 2.81
N ILE A 201 0.76 -18.69 3.95
CA ILE A 201 0.24 -17.32 4.00
C ILE A 201 1.34 -16.32 3.65
N GLU A 202 2.55 -16.54 4.18
CA GLU A 202 3.69 -15.66 3.98
C GLU A 202 4.14 -15.63 2.50
N SER A 203 4.22 -16.80 1.87
CA SER A 203 4.64 -16.96 0.47
C SER A 203 3.58 -16.58 -0.56
N SER A 204 2.27 -16.68 -0.26
CA SER A 204 1.20 -16.40 -1.21
C SER A 204 1.32 -15.05 -1.97
N LEU A 205 0.68 -14.91 -3.13
CA LEU A 205 0.77 -13.72 -3.97
C LEU A 205 0.24 -12.45 -3.29
N PHE A 206 -0.99 -12.52 -2.75
CA PHE A 206 -1.68 -11.44 -2.05
C PHE A 206 -2.85 -12.00 -1.23
N GLY A 207 -3.48 -11.14 -0.42
CA GLY A 207 -4.67 -11.49 0.36
C GLY A 207 -5.94 -10.85 -0.20
N TRP A 208 -7.07 -11.55 -0.11
CA TRP A 208 -8.41 -10.96 -0.18
C TRP A 208 -9.11 -11.13 1.16
N SER A 209 -9.88 -10.11 1.54
CA SER A 209 -10.67 -10.09 2.76
C SER A 209 -12.11 -9.80 2.39
N LEU A 210 -12.98 -10.81 2.53
CA LEU A 210 -14.40 -10.70 2.21
C LEU A 210 -15.12 -10.11 3.43
N GLN A 211 -15.75 -8.96 3.26
CA GLN A 211 -16.38 -8.20 4.35
C GLN A 211 -17.91 -8.32 4.28
N GLU A 212 -18.54 -8.62 5.42
CA GLU A 212 -20.01 -8.68 5.52
C GLU A 212 -20.67 -7.30 5.54
N ASP A 213 -19.88 -6.28 5.86
CA ASP A 213 -20.29 -4.89 5.95
C ASP A 213 -20.69 -4.27 4.60
N LYS A 214 -21.57 -3.26 4.68
CA LYS A 214 -21.99 -2.41 3.55
C LYS A 214 -21.79 -0.93 3.93
N PRO A 215 -20.55 -0.40 3.91
CA PRO A 215 -20.31 1.00 4.25
C PRO A 215 -21.09 1.94 3.33
N GLU A 216 -21.76 2.95 3.88
CA GLU A 216 -22.67 3.82 3.14
C GLU A 216 -21.94 5.01 2.51
N THR A 217 -20.96 5.56 3.24
CA THR A 217 -20.16 6.70 2.79
C THR A 217 -18.70 6.31 2.53
N GLU A 218 -17.99 7.13 1.76
CA GLU A 218 -16.55 6.94 1.53
C GLU A 218 -15.72 7.14 2.80
N SER A 219 -16.23 7.93 3.75
CA SER A 219 -15.63 8.05 5.09
C SER A 219 -15.77 6.74 5.88
N ASP A 220 -16.90 6.05 5.74
CA ASP A 220 -17.11 4.73 6.37
C ASP A 220 -16.21 3.67 5.74
N VAL A 221 -16.05 3.69 4.41
CA VAL A 221 -15.09 2.82 3.71
C VAL A 221 -13.69 3.07 4.25
N LEU A 222 -13.24 4.33 4.29
CA LEU A 222 -11.91 4.70 4.80
C LEU A 222 -11.72 4.23 6.25
N LYS A 223 -12.70 4.47 7.13
CA LYS A 223 -12.63 4.03 8.52
C LYS A 223 -12.51 2.51 8.63
N LYS A 224 -13.28 1.76 7.84
CA LYS A 224 -13.21 0.29 7.83
C LYS A 224 -11.87 -0.23 7.32
N LEU A 225 -11.31 0.37 6.26
CA LEU A 225 -10.00 -0.01 5.73
C LEU A 225 -8.88 0.23 6.75
N ILE A 226 -8.93 1.32 7.51
CA ILE A 226 -7.86 1.65 8.47
C ILE A 226 -8.04 0.89 9.80
N CYS A 227 -9.25 0.88 10.35
CA CYS A 227 -9.47 0.60 11.78
C CYS A 227 -10.24 -0.70 12.07
N ASP A 228 -11.08 -1.18 11.15
CA ASP A 228 -12.01 -2.28 11.40
C ASP A 228 -11.65 -3.56 10.63
N GLY A 229 -12.44 -4.62 10.83
CA GLY A 229 -12.31 -5.86 10.07
C GLY A 229 -11.06 -6.67 10.41
N ILE A 230 -10.41 -6.41 11.55
CA ILE A 230 -9.17 -7.10 11.94
C ILE A 230 -9.33 -8.62 12.14
N ARG A 231 -10.57 -9.10 12.27
CA ARG A 231 -10.92 -10.52 12.25
C ARG A 231 -10.43 -11.20 10.96
N ASP A 232 -10.60 -10.49 9.85
CA ASP A 232 -10.39 -10.97 8.49
C ASP A 232 -9.20 -10.24 7.83
N ARG A 233 -8.18 -9.89 8.63
CA ARG A 233 -7.00 -9.15 8.16
C ARG A 233 -5.72 -9.82 8.61
N TRP A 234 -4.87 -10.16 7.65
CA TRP A 234 -3.48 -10.52 7.92
C TRP A 234 -2.60 -9.28 7.74
N ALA A 235 -2.40 -8.51 8.82
CA ALA A 235 -1.75 -7.19 8.77
C ALA A 235 -0.28 -7.24 8.34
N ASP A 236 0.36 -8.40 8.44
CA ASP A 236 1.70 -8.61 7.90
C ASP A 236 1.74 -8.66 6.38
N LYS A 237 0.61 -8.90 5.68
CA LYS A 237 0.56 -8.98 4.21
C LYS A 237 0.76 -7.61 3.56
N SER A 238 1.67 -7.52 2.62
CA SER A 238 1.99 -6.30 1.87
C SER A 238 0.86 -5.78 1.00
N PHE A 239 -0.09 -6.64 0.63
CA PHE A 239 -1.26 -6.26 -0.14
C PHE A 239 -2.42 -7.17 0.21
N THR A 240 -3.43 -6.60 0.85
CA THR A 240 -4.73 -7.22 1.08
C THR A 240 -5.83 -6.37 0.47
N CYS A 241 -6.58 -6.91 -0.48
CA CYS A 241 -7.79 -6.27 -1.00
C CYS A 241 -8.97 -6.56 -0.07
N MET A 242 -9.66 -5.54 0.40
CA MET A 242 -10.87 -5.65 1.20
C MET A 242 -12.10 -5.43 0.31
N LEU A 243 -12.99 -6.42 0.29
CA LEU A 243 -14.14 -6.51 -0.62
C LEU A 243 -15.43 -6.45 0.21
N PHE A 244 -16.15 -5.32 0.14
CA PHE A 244 -17.40 -5.13 0.87
C PHE A 244 -18.61 -5.67 0.10
N LYS A 245 -19.66 -6.07 0.82
CA LYS A 245 -20.87 -6.69 0.26
C LYS A 245 -21.66 -5.79 -0.70
N ASN A 246 -21.41 -4.48 -0.67
CA ASN A 246 -21.98 -3.51 -1.61
C ASN A 246 -21.08 -3.24 -2.84
N GLY A 247 -20.03 -4.03 -3.05
CA GLY A 247 -19.09 -3.89 -4.16
C GLY A 247 -18.06 -2.79 -3.96
N CYS A 248 -18.06 -2.08 -2.83
CA CYS A 248 -16.97 -1.17 -2.49
C CYS A 248 -15.69 -1.98 -2.22
N THR A 249 -14.56 -1.45 -2.64
CA THR A 249 -13.25 -2.09 -2.42
C THR A 249 -12.23 -1.08 -1.92
N GLY A 250 -11.19 -1.60 -1.29
CA GLY A 250 -9.99 -0.86 -0.97
C GLY A 250 -8.86 -1.81 -0.63
N ASN A 251 -7.68 -1.29 -0.35
CA ASN A 251 -6.56 -2.11 0.10
C ASN A 251 -6.05 -1.68 1.47
N SER A 252 -5.51 -2.68 2.17
CA SER A 252 -4.73 -2.54 3.39
C SER A 252 -3.38 -3.20 3.14
N SER A 253 -2.30 -2.58 3.59
CA SER A 253 -0.94 -3.01 3.25
C SER A 253 0.04 -2.66 4.36
N ASP A 254 0.94 -3.59 4.67
CA ASP A 254 2.14 -3.28 5.43
C ASP A 254 2.97 -2.22 4.69
N HIS A 255 3.28 -1.13 5.38
CA HIS A 255 4.04 0.00 4.83
C HIS A 255 5.56 -0.18 4.96
N THR A 256 6.01 -1.21 5.69
CA THR A 256 7.42 -1.52 5.89
C THR A 256 8.16 -1.77 4.56
N PRO A 257 7.69 -2.66 3.65
CA PRO A 257 8.46 -3.02 2.46
C PRO A 257 8.33 -2.01 1.31
N ILE A 258 7.22 -1.27 1.21
CA ILE A 258 6.90 -0.42 0.06
C ILE A 258 6.23 0.88 0.48
N ASP A 259 6.44 1.93 -0.32
CA ASP A 259 5.69 3.18 -0.19
C ASP A 259 4.37 3.14 -0.97
N ALA A 260 3.46 4.05 -0.62
CA ALA A 260 2.09 4.08 -1.11
C ALA A 260 1.93 4.05 -2.63
N MET A 261 2.89 4.59 -3.37
CA MET A 261 2.81 4.68 -4.83
C MET A 261 2.73 3.32 -5.52
N VAL A 262 3.30 2.26 -4.94
CA VAL A 262 3.21 0.91 -5.52
C VAL A 262 1.75 0.43 -5.49
N ASN A 263 1.10 0.50 -4.33
CA ASN A 263 -0.29 0.10 -4.16
C ASN A 263 -1.26 1.00 -4.95
N SER A 264 -1.00 2.31 -4.99
CA SER A 264 -1.77 3.24 -5.81
C SER A 264 -1.68 2.92 -7.30
N THR A 265 -0.50 2.49 -7.78
CA THR A 265 -0.31 2.11 -9.19
C THR A 265 -1.07 0.82 -9.52
N ILE A 266 -1.02 -0.19 -8.64
CA ILE A 266 -1.80 -1.43 -8.78
C ILE A 266 -3.31 -1.10 -8.81
N ALA A 267 -3.78 -0.30 -7.85
CA ALA A 267 -5.18 0.08 -7.76
C ALA A 267 -5.65 0.89 -8.99
N LEU A 268 -4.80 1.77 -9.51
CA LEU A 268 -5.06 2.51 -10.76
C LEU A 268 -5.13 1.57 -11.96
N TYR A 269 -4.17 0.66 -12.11
CA TYR A 269 -4.15 -0.32 -13.20
C TYR A 269 -5.41 -1.19 -13.20
N VAL A 270 -5.80 -1.72 -12.04
CA VAL A 270 -7.03 -2.50 -11.89
C VAL A 270 -8.25 -1.66 -12.25
N THR A 271 -8.36 -0.44 -11.74
CA THR A 271 -9.47 0.47 -12.02
C THR A 271 -9.59 0.79 -13.51
N LEU A 272 -8.48 1.08 -14.18
CA LEU A 272 -8.47 1.37 -15.62
C LEU A 272 -8.81 0.13 -16.45
N SER A 273 -8.34 -1.05 -16.04
CA SER A 273 -8.69 -2.32 -16.68
C SER A 273 -10.19 -2.60 -16.61
N PHE A 274 -10.81 -2.41 -15.43
CA PHE A 274 -12.27 -2.51 -15.27
C PHE A 274 -13.02 -1.53 -16.18
N ARG A 275 -12.55 -0.28 -16.27
CA ARG A 275 -13.18 0.73 -17.15
C ARG A 275 -13.04 0.39 -18.62
N ALA A 276 -11.88 -0.09 -19.06
CA ALA A 276 -11.64 -0.48 -20.44
C ALA A 276 -12.56 -1.63 -20.89
N LEU A 277 -12.91 -2.53 -19.96
CA LEU A 277 -13.83 -3.64 -20.20
C LEU A 277 -15.32 -3.28 -19.98
N GLY A 278 -15.63 -2.02 -19.66
CA GLY A 278 -17.01 -1.62 -19.34
C GLY A 278 -17.59 -2.28 -18.07
N GLY A 279 -16.74 -2.92 -17.26
CA GLY A 279 -17.17 -3.71 -16.10
C GLY A 279 -17.69 -5.11 -16.43
N GLU A 280 -17.59 -5.57 -17.68
CA GLU A 280 -18.07 -6.88 -18.12
C GLU A 280 -16.90 -7.79 -18.51
N TRP A 281 -17.05 -9.10 -18.25
CA TRP A 281 -16.08 -10.09 -18.69
C TRP A 281 -16.47 -10.67 -20.06
N PRO A 282 -15.59 -10.66 -21.07
CA PRO A 282 -15.89 -11.25 -22.37
C PRO A 282 -16.19 -12.75 -22.26
N ALA A 283 -17.33 -13.17 -22.81
CA ALA A 283 -17.82 -14.54 -22.70
C ALA A 283 -16.90 -15.58 -23.38
N GLU A 284 -16.03 -15.17 -24.30
CA GLU A 284 -15.15 -16.08 -25.05
C GLU A 284 -13.94 -16.58 -24.24
N ARG A 285 -13.67 -16.02 -23.06
CA ARG A 285 -12.56 -16.47 -22.19
C ARG A 285 -13.06 -17.41 -21.09
N VAL A 286 -13.04 -18.70 -21.41
CA VAL A 286 -13.29 -19.82 -20.48
C VAL A 286 -11.95 -20.47 -20.13
N SER A 287 -11.73 -20.83 -18.86
CA SER A 287 -10.51 -21.54 -18.45
C SER A 287 -10.49 -22.96 -19.03
N ARG A 288 -9.30 -23.44 -19.38
CA ARG A 288 -9.06 -24.83 -19.78
C ARG A 288 -8.56 -25.65 -18.59
N THR A 289 -8.01 -25.00 -17.58
CA THR A 289 -7.65 -25.58 -16.29
C THR A 289 -8.89 -25.83 -15.43
N ILE A 290 -8.95 -27.04 -14.84
CA ILE A 290 -9.91 -27.34 -13.78
C ILE A 290 -9.25 -26.94 -12.46
N TRP A 291 -9.71 -25.86 -11.87
CA TRP A 291 -9.17 -25.35 -10.61
C TRP A 291 -9.62 -26.19 -9.42
N PRO A 292 -8.73 -26.51 -8.47
CA PRO A 292 -9.12 -27.22 -7.26
C PRO A 292 -9.99 -26.33 -6.36
N ASP A 293 -10.81 -26.98 -5.54
CA ASP A 293 -11.56 -26.29 -4.49
C ASP A 293 -10.61 -25.55 -3.52
N PRO A 294 -11.02 -24.38 -3.01
CA PRO A 294 -10.27 -23.67 -1.96
C PRO A 294 -9.94 -24.56 -0.76
N ARG A 295 -8.69 -24.50 -0.28
CA ARG A 295 -8.25 -25.27 0.89
C ARG A 295 -8.33 -24.44 2.15
N ARG A 296 -9.05 -24.94 3.16
CA ARG A 296 -9.08 -24.32 4.49
C ARG A 296 -7.72 -24.40 5.19
N LEU A 297 -7.35 -23.32 5.87
CA LEU A 297 -6.11 -23.21 6.65
C LEU A 297 -6.45 -23.22 8.15
N ASP A 298 -6.52 -24.43 8.72
CA ASP A 298 -6.86 -24.61 10.13
C ASP A 298 -5.64 -24.57 11.03
N PHE A 299 -5.59 -23.54 11.86
CA PHE A 299 -4.60 -23.46 12.92
C PHE A 299 -5.00 -24.31 14.12
N VAL A 300 -4.04 -25.04 14.67
CA VAL A 300 -4.10 -25.57 16.03
C VAL A 300 -3.79 -24.43 17.00
N ILE A 301 -4.76 -24.04 17.81
CA ILE A 301 -4.60 -22.99 18.82
C ILE A 301 -4.87 -23.54 20.22
N ASP A 302 -4.37 -22.83 21.23
CA ASP A 302 -4.63 -23.14 22.64
C ASP A 302 -5.34 -21.98 23.35
N GLU A 303 -5.72 -22.21 24.60
CA GLU A 303 -6.48 -21.25 25.42
C GLU A 303 -5.78 -19.87 25.53
N LYS A 304 -4.44 -19.84 25.53
CA LYS A 304 -3.68 -18.59 25.57
C LYS A 304 -3.88 -17.80 24.28
N LEU A 305 -3.79 -18.44 23.12
CA LEU A 305 -4.02 -17.79 21.83
C LEU A 305 -5.48 -17.35 21.68
N GLU A 306 -6.44 -18.16 22.13
CA GLU A 306 -7.86 -17.78 22.16
C GLU A 306 -8.10 -16.53 23.01
N THR A 307 -7.49 -16.49 24.19
CA THR A 307 -7.57 -15.34 25.12
C THR A 307 -6.99 -14.08 24.48
N ASP A 308 -5.82 -14.20 23.83
CA ASP A 308 -5.19 -13.07 23.14
C ASP A 308 -6.01 -12.57 21.96
N ILE A 309 -6.53 -13.46 21.13
CA ILE A 309 -7.40 -13.09 20.01
C ILE A 309 -8.61 -12.30 20.55
N ALA A 310 -9.26 -12.80 21.60
CA ALA A 310 -10.40 -12.11 22.21
C ALA A 310 -10.01 -10.74 22.79
N ARG A 311 -8.83 -10.61 23.40
CA ARG A 311 -8.29 -9.33 23.88
C ARG A 311 -8.06 -8.36 22.73
N ILE A 312 -7.41 -8.79 21.64
CA ILE A 312 -7.08 -7.95 20.49
C ILE A 312 -8.35 -7.45 19.80
N LEU A 313 -9.31 -8.34 19.56
CA LEU A 313 -10.60 -7.98 18.96
C LEU A 313 -11.34 -6.90 19.76
N ARG A 314 -11.40 -7.04 21.09
CA ARG A 314 -11.99 -6.02 21.97
C ARG A 314 -11.20 -4.70 21.95
N GLY A 315 -9.87 -4.79 22.03
CA GLY A 315 -8.98 -3.62 22.02
C GLY A 315 -9.09 -2.81 20.74
N SER A 316 -9.12 -3.49 19.58
CA SER A 316 -9.27 -2.85 18.27
C SER A 316 -10.59 -2.12 18.13
N GLN A 317 -11.69 -2.68 18.65
CA GLN A 317 -12.99 -2.00 18.63
C GLN A 317 -12.96 -0.72 19.47
N ALA A 318 -12.35 -0.78 20.66
CA ALA A 318 -12.18 0.40 21.51
C ALA A 318 -11.31 1.46 20.82
N LEU A 319 -10.20 1.06 20.19
CA LEU A 319 -9.33 1.98 19.46
C LEU A 319 -10.03 2.62 18.26
N SER A 320 -10.73 1.83 17.43
CA SER A 320 -11.49 2.33 16.27
C SER A 320 -12.53 3.38 16.67
N SER A 321 -13.13 3.27 17.87
CA SER A 321 -14.07 4.27 18.38
C SER A 321 -13.44 5.64 18.65
N THR A 322 -12.12 5.70 18.85
CA THR A 322 -11.37 6.97 19.09
C THR A 322 -10.87 7.63 17.80
N ILE A 323 -11.01 6.97 16.65
CA ILE A 323 -10.49 7.45 15.37
C ILE A 323 -11.61 8.07 14.54
N ASN A 324 -11.43 9.33 14.14
CA ASN A 324 -12.31 10.05 13.23
C ASN A 324 -11.70 10.05 11.83
N CYS A 325 -12.42 9.49 10.85
CA CYS A 325 -12.05 9.53 9.45
C CYS A 325 -13.06 10.38 8.69
N LYS A 326 -12.59 11.38 7.95
CA LYS A 326 -13.44 12.19 7.07
C LYS A 326 -12.82 12.25 5.69
N LEU A 327 -13.58 11.80 4.71
CA LEU A 327 -13.29 11.99 3.29
C LEU A 327 -14.27 13.03 2.74
N SER A 328 -13.72 14.05 2.09
CA SER A 328 -14.46 15.16 1.48
C SER A 328 -13.91 15.45 0.09
N HIS A 329 -14.74 16.03 -0.77
CA HIS A 329 -14.35 16.42 -2.12
C HIS A 329 -14.42 17.94 -2.25
N PHE A 330 -13.30 18.56 -2.55
CA PHE A 330 -13.24 19.96 -3.01
C PHE A 330 -13.51 19.97 -4.52
N ARG A 331 -14.51 20.74 -4.97
CA ARG A 331 -15.03 20.69 -6.37
C ARG A 331 -14.98 22.04 -7.08
N GLU A 332 -14.56 23.08 -6.39
CA GLU A 332 -14.57 24.46 -6.85
C GLU A 332 -13.47 24.69 -7.90
N PHE A 333 -12.30 24.08 -7.71
CA PHE A 333 -11.22 24.05 -8.69
C PHE A 333 -10.26 22.88 -8.43
N GLY A 334 -9.28 22.72 -9.33
CA GLY A 334 -8.18 21.77 -9.15
C GLY A 334 -6.93 22.23 -9.88
N LYS A 335 -6.06 21.28 -10.24
CA LYS A 335 -4.76 21.56 -10.88
C LYS A 335 -4.82 22.44 -12.14
N GLY A 336 -5.94 22.42 -12.86
CA GLY A 336 -6.12 23.22 -14.09
C GLY A 336 -6.05 24.72 -13.80
N VAL A 337 -6.76 25.19 -12.77
CA VAL A 337 -6.77 26.60 -12.37
C VAL A 337 -5.41 27.01 -11.78
N LEU A 338 -4.84 26.19 -10.90
CA LEU A 338 -3.56 26.50 -10.24
C LEU A 338 -2.41 26.67 -11.24
N LYS A 339 -2.40 25.87 -12.32
CA LYS A 339 -1.42 25.99 -13.41
C LYS A 339 -1.50 27.32 -14.16
N VAL A 340 -2.69 27.92 -14.31
CA VAL A 340 -2.85 29.23 -14.96
C VAL A 340 -2.14 30.32 -14.17
N TYR A 341 -2.13 30.21 -12.84
CA TYR A 341 -1.45 31.15 -11.94
C TYR A 341 0.01 30.78 -11.65
N GLY A 342 0.57 29.78 -12.35
CA GLY A 342 1.97 29.36 -12.13
C GLY A 342 2.21 28.64 -10.80
N THR A 343 1.17 28.17 -10.12
CA THR A 343 1.27 27.56 -8.79
C THR A 343 1.25 26.03 -8.87
N HIS A 344 2.23 25.38 -8.21
CA HIS A 344 2.25 23.93 -8.10
C HIS A 344 1.09 23.43 -7.20
N PRO A 345 0.25 22.47 -7.64
CA PRO A 345 -0.95 22.06 -6.89
C PRO A 345 -0.66 21.53 -5.49
N ASP A 346 0.43 20.79 -5.32
CA ASP A 346 0.84 20.21 -4.06
C ASP A 346 1.26 21.28 -3.04
N ALA A 347 2.12 22.22 -3.47
CA ALA A 347 2.57 23.33 -2.65
C ALA A 347 1.39 24.23 -2.20
N PHE A 348 0.41 24.44 -3.08
CA PHE A 348 -0.81 25.16 -2.73
C PHE A 348 -1.60 24.45 -1.61
N VAL A 349 -1.77 23.13 -1.72
CA VAL A 349 -2.48 22.34 -0.69
C VAL A 349 -1.70 22.33 0.63
N GLN A 350 -0.37 22.22 0.60
CA GLN A 350 0.47 22.29 1.79
C GLN A 350 0.36 23.64 2.50
N ALA A 351 0.38 24.76 1.76
CA ALA A 351 0.15 26.09 2.32
C ALA A 351 -1.27 26.22 2.90
N ALA A 352 -2.29 25.67 2.23
CA ALA A 352 -3.66 25.65 2.74
C ALA A 352 -3.80 24.83 4.04
N ILE A 353 -3.06 23.72 4.18
CA ILE A 353 -3.00 22.93 5.41
C ILE A 353 -2.37 23.75 6.55
N GLN A 354 -1.26 24.46 6.28
CA GLN A 354 -0.60 25.33 7.26
C GLN A 354 -1.52 26.47 7.73
N LEU A 355 -2.18 27.17 6.80
CA LEU A 355 -3.14 28.22 7.11
C LEU A 355 -4.33 27.68 7.94
N THR A 356 -4.87 26.53 7.54
CA THR A 356 -5.99 25.90 8.26
C THR A 356 -5.59 25.53 9.68
N TYR A 357 -4.40 24.94 9.87
CA TYR A 357 -3.89 24.60 11.20
C TYR A 357 -3.69 25.86 12.05
N HIS A 358 -3.12 26.93 11.46
CA HIS A 358 -2.95 28.21 12.13
C HIS A 358 -4.29 28.78 12.61
N ARG A 359 -5.32 28.82 11.74
CA ARG A 359 -6.66 29.30 12.09
C ARG A 359 -7.33 28.49 13.20
N MET A 360 -7.13 27.18 13.20
CA MET A 360 -7.73 26.29 14.21
C MET A 360 -7.04 26.35 15.57
N HIS A 361 -5.74 26.61 15.60
CA HIS A 361 -4.91 26.40 16.79
C HIS A 361 -4.10 27.64 17.24
N GLY A 362 -4.11 28.73 16.46
CA GLY A 362 -3.40 29.98 16.76
C GLY A 362 -1.88 29.87 16.75
N LYS A 363 -1.31 28.82 16.15
CA LYS A 363 0.15 28.57 16.13
C LYS A 363 0.56 27.73 14.91
N PRO A 364 1.84 27.79 14.50
CA PRO A 364 2.39 26.90 13.47
C PRO A 364 2.30 25.42 13.87
N GLY A 365 2.11 24.54 12.88
CA GLY A 365 2.06 23.09 13.06
C GLY A 365 3.21 22.40 12.34
N SER A 366 4.05 21.66 13.07
CA SER A 366 5.08 20.82 12.45
C SER A 366 4.44 19.83 11.47
N ALA A 367 4.88 19.88 10.22
CA ALA A 367 4.32 19.06 9.15
C ALA A 367 5.39 18.16 8.52
N TYR A 368 4.99 16.92 8.25
CA TYR A 368 5.72 15.93 7.49
C TYR A 368 4.99 15.73 6.17
N GLU A 369 5.68 15.97 5.07
CA GLU A 369 5.24 15.59 3.73
C GLU A 369 6.24 14.58 3.16
N THR A 370 5.72 13.56 2.49
CA THR A 370 6.55 12.51 1.89
C THR A 370 7.10 13.00 0.55
N ALA A 371 8.42 13.14 0.44
CA ALA A 371 9.11 13.35 -0.84
C ALA A 371 9.70 12.03 -1.31
N THR A 372 9.41 11.62 -2.54
CA THR A 372 9.96 10.36 -3.08
C THR A 372 11.42 10.53 -3.49
N THR A 373 12.26 9.56 -3.14
CA THR A 373 13.69 9.51 -3.56
C THR A 373 13.95 8.39 -4.57
N ARG A 374 12.90 7.88 -5.22
CA ARG A 374 12.94 6.74 -6.15
C ARG A 374 13.80 6.95 -7.42
N GLN A 375 14.35 8.16 -7.62
CA GLN A 375 15.37 8.41 -8.64
C GLN A 375 16.71 7.73 -8.29
N PHE A 376 16.96 7.43 -7.01
CA PHE A 376 18.14 6.72 -6.53
C PHE A 376 17.87 5.22 -6.37
N TYR A 377 18.92 4.40 -6.47
CA TYR A 377 18.83 2.96 -6.22
C TYR A 377 18.29 2.68 -4.81
N HIS A 378 17.24 1.86 -4.72
CA HIS A 378 16.50 1.57 -3.48
C HIS A 378 15.95 2.81 -2.74
N GLY A 379 15.80 3.95 -3.43
CA GLY A 379 15.22 5.16 -2.87
C GLY A 379 13.79 4.94 -2.36
N ARG A 380 13.55 5.36 -1.12
CA ARG A 380 12.26 5.36 -0.44
C ARG A 380 11.71 6.80 -0.40
N THR A 381 11.86 7.44 0.74
CA THR A 381 11.30 8.75 1.03
C THR A 381 12.30 9.64 1.76
N GLU A 382 12.11 10.95 1.64
CA GLU A 382 12.65 11.99 2.52
C GLU A 382 11.47 12.84 3.04
N THR A 383 11.71 13.55 4.13
CA THR A 383 10.78 14.48 4.76
C THR A 383 10.86 15.86 4.12
N CYS A 384 9.80 16.26 3.42
CA CYS A 384 9.55 17.66 3.13
C CYS A 384 8.91 18.32 4.37
N ARG A 385 9.54 19.38 4.90
CA ARG A 385 9.05 20.11 6.09
C ARG A 385 8.32 21.36 5.65
N THR A 386 7.01 21.24 5.44
CA THR A 386 6.20 22.31 4.83
C THR A 386 5.84 23.46 5.77
N CYS A 387 6.13 23.34 7.06
CA CYS A 387 6.04 24.43 8.03
C CYS A 387 7.33 25.27 8.00
N THR A 388 7.47 26.13 7.01
CA THR A 388 8.60 27.08 6.86
C THR A 388 8.26 28.46 7.43
N LEU A 389 9.24 29.35 7.54
CA LEU A 389 9.01 30.74 7.96
C LEU A 389 8.02 31.46 7.02
N GLU A 390 8.17 31.26 5.72
CA GLU A 390 7.34 31.86 4.68
C GLU A 390 5.89 31.40 4.79
N THR A 391 5.64 30.10 5.01
CA THR A 391 4.27 29.59 5.20
C THR A 391 3.63 30.09 6.50
N VAL A 392 4.43 30.33 7.54
CA VAL A 392 3.98 30.92 8.80
C VAL A 392 3.62 32.39 8.62
N ASP A 393 4.45 33.15 7.91
CA ASP A 393 4.19 34.56 7.66
C ASP A 393 3.01 34.76 6.70
N PHE A 394 2.90 33.91 5.68
CA PHE A 394 1.69 33.79 4.85
C PHE A 394 0.44 33.53 5.70
N ALA A 395 0.49 32.56 6.61
CA ALA A 395 -0.66 32.21 7.42
C ALA A 395 -1.11 33.36 8.34
N LYS A 396 -0.17 34.11 8.93
CA LYS A 396 -0.46 35.29 9.74
C LYS A 396 -1.07 36.42 8.89
N ALA A 397 -0.47 36.69 7.72
CA ALA A 397 -0.90 37.75 6.81
C ALA A 397 -2.35 37.54 6.32
N MET A 398 -2.76 36.29 6.08
CA MET A 398 -4.09 35.96 5.56
C MET A 398 -5.24 36.32 6.50
N ASP A 399 -4.99 36.51 7.79
CA ASP A 399 -5.99 36.88 8.80
C ASP A 399 -5.72 38.26 9.44
N ASP A 400 -4.68 38.97 8.98
CA ASP A 400 -4.34 40.32 9.43
C ASP A 400 -5.00 41.36 8.52
N VAL A 401 -5.89 42.17 9.10
CA VAL A 401 -6.63 43.23 8.40
C VAL A 401 -5.73 44.41 7.98
N ASP A 402 -4.57 44.54 8.60
CA ASP A 402 -3.62 45.63 8.34
C ASP A 402 -2.49 45.23 7.38
N THR A 403 -2.43 43.94 7.00
CA THR A 403 -1.42 43.47 6.04
C THR A 403 -1.82 43.82 4.60
N GLU A 404 -1.06 44.71 3.94
CA GLU A 404 -1.16 44.93 2.50
C GLU A 404 -0.57 43.74 1.73
N VAL A 405 -1.44 42.94 1.09
CA VAL A 405 -1.00 41.86 0.21
C VAL A 405 -0.65 42.45 -1.16
N CYS A 406 0.64 42.45 -1.50
CA CYS A 406 1.09 42.86 -2.83
C CYS A 406 0.71 41.77 -3.85
N ILE A 407 -0.23 42.07 -4.74
CA ILE A 407 -0.61 41.19 -5.86
C ILE A 407 0.39 41.43 -6.99
N CYS A 408 1.39 40.56 -7.10
CA CYS A 408 2.40 40.59 -8.17
C CYS A 408 1.86 40.04 -9.50
#